data_AF-A0A968MVD2-F1
#
_entry.id   AF-A0A968MVD2-F1
#
_cell.length_a   1.000
_cell.length_b   1.000
_cell.length_c   1.000
_cell.angle_alpha   90.00
_cell.angle_beta   90.00
_cell.angle_gamma   90.00
#
_symmetry.space_group_name_H-M   'P 1'
#
loop_
_entity.id
_entity.type
_entity.pdbx_description
1 polymer ?
#
loop_
_entity_poly.entity_id
_entity_poly.type
_entity_poly.pdbx_seq_one_letter_code
_entity_poly.pdbx_strand_id
1 'polypeptide(L)'
;MWISTNKGISCFDPDKVKFTNYYANDGLQGSEFNSNSFLKARNGKMYFGGINGITAFYPKEIKTDPVPPRISITGLQIFNKKVEVLPYHKWKTK
;
A
#
# COMPACT_ATOMS: atom_id res chain seq x y z
N MET A 1 2.84 -16.34 -5.33
CA MET A 1 1.41 -16.69 -5.48
C MET A 1 0.57 -15.42 -5.40
N TRP A 2 -0.51 -15.30 -6.16
CA TRP A 2 -1.41 -14.14 -6.13
C TRP A 2 -2.78 -14.58 -5.61
N ILE A 3 -3.33 -13.83 -4.65
CA ILE A 3 -4.48 -14.22 -3.84
C ILE A 3 -5.45 -13.04 -3.77
N SER A 4 -6.68 -13.20 -4.23
CA SER A 4 -7.74 -12.21 -4.07
C SER A 4 -8.44 -12.37 -2.71
N THR A 5 -8.84 -11.26 -2.10
CA THR A 5 -9.47 -11.22 -0.78
C THR A 5 -10.64 -10.23 -0.75
N ASN A 6 -11.28 -10.07 0.40
CA ASN A 6 -12.23 -8.98 0.65
C ASN A 6 -11.55 -7.63 1.02
N LYS A 7 -10.21 -7.58 1.01
CA LYS A 7 -9.40 -6.39 1.32
C LYS A 7 -8.24 -6.21 0.34
N GLY A 8 -8.49 -6.44 -0.94
CA GLY A 8 -7.54 -6.27 -2.03
C GLY A 8 -6.92 -7.58 -2.52
N ILE A 9 -5.72 -7.48 -3.09
CA ILE A 9 -4.95 -8.61 -3.63
C ILE A 9 -3.61 -8.73 -2.90
N SER A 10 -3.24 -9.94 -2.52
CA SER A 10 -1.95 -10.23 -1.90
C SER A 10 -1.05 -11.05 -2.84
N CYS A 11 0.20 -10.61 -2.97
CA CYS A 11 1.28 -11.39 -3.55
C CYS A 11 2.10 -12.06 -2.43
N PHE A 12 2.03 -13.38 -2.34
CA PHE A 12 2.78 -14.20 -1.39
C PHE A 12 4.05 -14.77 -2.02
N ASP A 13 5.19 -14.48 -1.42
CA ASP A 13 6.49 -15.10 -1.70
C ASP A 13 6.72 -16.21 -0.64
N PRO A 14 6.59 -17.50 -1.01
CA PRO A 14 6.70 -18.61 -0.06
C PRO A 14 8.14 -18.80 0.45
N ASP A 15 9.15 -18.48 -0.36
CA ASP A 15 10.56 -18.67 0.01
C ASP A 15 10.98 -17.68 1.10
N LYS A 16 10.40 -16.47 1.05
CA LYS A 16 10.65 -15.39 2.03
C LYS A 16 9.58 -15.29 3.11
N VAL A 17 8.52 -16.10 3.02
CA VAL A 17 7.33 -16.04 3.88
C VAL A 17 6.80 -14.61 4.00
N LYS A 18 6.73 -13.89 2.86
CA LYS A 18 6.40 -12.46 2.81
C LYS A 18 5.16 -12.20 1.96
N PHE A 19 4.29 -11.33 2.45
CA PHE A 19 3.16 -10.79 1.69
C PHE A 19 3.44 -9.36 1.24
N THR A 20 3.09 -9.07 -0.01
CA THR A 20 2.94 -7.70 -0.52
C THR A 20 1.47 -7.51 -0.85
N ASN A 21 0.82 -6.54 -0.21
CA ASN A 21 -0.61 -6.30 -0.35
C ASN A 21 -0.85 -5.09 -1.24
N TYR A 22 -1.85 -5.20 -2.11
CA TYR A 22 -2.32 -4.16 -3.00
C TYR A 22 -3.78 -3.86 -2.69
N TYR A 23 -4.14 -2.58 -2.72
CA TYR A 23 -5.43 -2.05 -2.32
C TYR A 23 -6.05 -1.21 -3.44
N ALA A 24 -7.29 -0.73 -3.24
CA ALA A 24 -7.97 0.13 -4.22
C ALA A 24 -7.13 1.35 -4.64
N ASN A 25 -6.42 1.97 -3.69
CA ASN A 25 -5.57 3.14 -3.96
C ASN A 25 -4.33 2.81 -4.82
N ASP A 26 -3.97 1.54 -4.97
CA ASP A 26 -2.90 1.06 -5.86
C ASP A 26 -3.40 0.80 -7.30
N GLY A 27 -4.67 1.12 -7.59
CA GLY A 27 -5.28 0.99 -8.92
C GLY A 27 -6.11 -0.29 -9.11
N LEU A 28 -6.47 -1.01 -8.04
CA LEU A 28 -7.42 -2.12 -8.12
C LEU A 28 -8.85 -1.62 -8.35
N GLN A 29 -9.72 -2.47 -8.92
CA GLN A 29 -11.15 -2.17 -9.13
C GLN A 29 -11.92 -1.83 -7.84
N GLY A 30 -11.40 -2.29 -6.70
CA GLY A 30 -11.99 -2.12 -5.38
C GLY A 30 -11.32 -3.05 -4.37
N SER A 31 -11.81 -3.04 -3.13
CA SER A 31 -11.29 -3.89 -2.05
C SER A 31 -11.83 -5.32 -2.12
N GLU A 32 -13.05 -5.51 -2.63
CA GLU A 32 -13.73 -6.80 -2.57
C GLU A 32 -13.67 -7.53 -3.92
N PHE A 33 -13.11 -8.74 -3.87
CA PHE A 33 -13.03 -9.66 -5.00
C PHE A 33 -13.91 -10.89 -4.79
N ASN A 34 -14.49 -11.38 -5.89
CA ASN A 34 -15.40 -12.51 -5.86
C ASN A 34 -14.64 -13.84 -5.84
N SER A 35 -15.13 -14.78 -5.03
CA SER A 35 -14.61 -16.15 -4.99
C SER A 35 -14.60 -16.78 -6.39
N ASN A 36 -13.53 -17.50 -6.72
CA ASN A 36 -13.33 -18.16 -8.02
C ASN A 36 -13.31 -17.23 -9.25
N SER A 37 -13.31 -15.90 -9.05
CA SER A 37 -13.22 -14.93 -10.15
C SER A 37 -11.76 -14.57 -10.44
N PHE A 38 -11.00 -15.54 -10.93
CA PHE A 38 -9.60 -15.33 -11.31
C PHE A 38 -9.21 -16.11 -12.57
N LEU A 39 -8.28 -15.56 -13.35
CA LEU A 39 -7.73 -16.20 -14.54
C LEU A 39 -6.27 -15.81 -14.74
N LYS A 40 -5.41 -16.77 -15.07
CA LYS A 40 -4.09 -16.53 -15.62
C LYS A 40 -4.10 -16.86 -17.12
N ALA A 41 -3.99 -15.83 -17.95
CA ALA A 41 -3.92 -16.00 -19.40
C ALA A 41 -2.59 -16.62 -19.84
N ARG A 42 -2.56 -17.16 -21.06
CA ARG A 42 -1.38 -17.82 -21.64
C ARG A 42 -0.15 -16.90 -21.71
N ASN A 43 -0.36 -15.61 -21.94
CA ASN A 43 0.70 -14.59 -21.95
C ASN A 43 1.17 -14.16 -20.55
N GLY A 44 0.65 -14.77 -19.48
CA GLY A 44 1.00 -14.45 -18.11
C GLY A 44 0.22 -13.29 -17.50
N LYS A 45 -0.71 -12.65 -18.23
CA LYS A 45 -1.61 -11.64 -17.67
C LYS A 45 -2.55 -12.30 -16.66
N MET A 46 -2.71 -11.66 -15.51
CA MET A 46 -3.61 -12.10 -14.45
C MET A 46 -4.86 -11.23 -14.46
N TYR A 47 -6.00 -11.84 -14.18
CA TYR A 47 -7.31 -11.21 -14.09
C TYR A 47 -7.95 -11.61 -12.77
N PHE A 48 -8.54 -10.65 -12.07
CA PHE A 48 -9.28 -10.84 -10.84
C PHE A 48 -10.57 -10.02 -10.90
N GLY A 49 -11.72 -10.67 -10.76
CA GLY A 49 -13.03 -10.02 -10.75
C GLY A 49 -13.54 -9.74 -9.35
N GLY A 50 -14.22 -8.62 -9.20
CA GLY A 50 -14.82 -8.18 -7.94
C GLY A 50 -16.12 -7.41 -8.15
N ILE A 51 -16.57 -6.72 -7.10
CA ILE A 51 -17.87 -6.05 -7.06
C ILE A 51 -17.99 -4.87 -8.04
N ASN A 52 -16.87 -4.28 -8.45
CA ASN A 52 -16.77 -3.10 -9.30
C ASN A 52 -16.04 -3.39 -10.63
N GLY A 53 -16.03 -4.64 -11.08
CA GLY A 53 -15.46 -5.03 -12.37
C GLY A 53 -14.23 -5.93 -12.25
N ILE A 54 -13.25 -5.73 -13.14
CA ILE A 54 -12.09 -6.63 -13.29
C ILE A 54 -10.80 -5.84 -13.17
N THR A 55 -9.88 -6.33 -12.33
CA THR A 55 -8.48 -5.88 -12.32
C THR A 55 -7.64 -6.83 -13.16
N ALA A 56 -6.79 -6.29 -14.04
CA ALA A 56 -5.89 -7.10 -14.86
C ALA A 56 -4.49 -6.50 -14.96
N PHE A 57 -3.47 -7.31 -14.72
CA PHE A 57 -2.07 -6.84 -14.69
C PHE A 57 -1.09 -7.97 -15.07
N TYR A 58 0.12 -7.60 -15.46
CA TYR A 58 1.24 -8.53 -15.62
C TYR A 58 2.11 -8.50 -14.35
N PRO A 59 2.25 -9.61 -13.61
CA PRO A 59 3.05 -9.64 -12.39
C PRO A 59 4.49 -9.19 -12.57
N LYS A 60 5.08 -9.44 -13.76
CA LYS A 60 6.47 -9.09 -14.08
C LYS A 60 6.69 -7.60 -14.35
N GLU A 61 5.61 -6.84 -14.58
CA GLU A 61 5.68 -5.42 -14.93
C GLU A 61 5.45 -4.51 -13.71
N ILE A 62 5.09 -5.09 -12.55
CA ILE A 62 4.91 -4.34 -11.31
C ILE A 62 6.27 -3.85 -10.82
N LYS A 63 6.42 -2.52 -10.75
CA LYS A 63 7.63 -1.86 -10.27
C LYS A 63 7.41 -1.37 -8.85
N THR A 64 8.37 -1.64 -7.98
CA THR A 64 8.45 -1.03 -6.64
C THR A 64 9.40 0.15 -6.71
N ASP A 65 9.08 1.26 -6.05
CA ASP A 65 10.04 2.35 -5.86
C ASP A 65 11.17 1.87 -4.94
N PRO A 66 12.44 1.82 -5.41
CA PRO A 66 13.55 1.39 -4.58
C PRO A 66 14.02 2.45 -3.60
N VAL A 67 13.66 3.73 -3.80
CA VAL A 67 14.14 4.83 -2.96
C VAL A 67 13.10 5.15 -1.89
N PRO A 68 13.38 4.89 -0.60
CA PRO A 68 12.45 5.28 0.44
C PRO A 68 12.31 6.81 0.50
N PRO A 69 11.10 7.34 0.72
CA PRO A 69 10.89 8.78 0.82
C PRO A 69 11.61 9.35 2.05
N ARG A 70 12.03 10.62 1.98
CA ARG A 70 12.60 11.32 3.14
C ARG A 70 11.53 11.55 4.20
N ILE A 71 11.75 11.01 5.39
CA ILE A 71 10.85 11.20 6.53
C ILE A 71 11.18 12.54 7.19
N SER A 72 10.15 13.34 7.47
CA SER A 72 10.29 14.62 8.19
C SER A 72 9.28 14.69 9.33
N ILE A 73 9.70 15.23 10.48
CA ILE A 73 8.79 15.51 11.59
C ILE A 73 8.00 16.78 11.23
N THR A 74 6.69 16.64 11.05
CA THR A 74 5.80 17.74 10.66
C THR A 74 5.14 18.45 11.85
N GLY A 75 5.22 17.88 13.05
CA GLY A 75 4.70 18.51 14.27
C GLY A 75 4.92 17.69 15.53
N LEU A 76 4.80 18.35 16.68
CA LEU A 76 4.83 17.76 18.02
C LEU A 76 3.60 18.24 18.78
N GLN A 77 3.00 17.35 19.57
CA GLN A 77 1.92 17.68 20.49
C GLN A 77 2.22 17.17 21.89
N ILE A 78 1.88 17.97 22.91
CA ILE A 78 1.94 17.59 24.32
C ILE A 78 0.54 17.81 24.89
N PHE A 79 -0.06 16.77 25.50
CA PHE A 79 -1.45 16.77 25.96
C PHE A 79 -2.43 17.27 24.87
N ASN A 80 -2.29 16.75 23.64
CA ASN A 80 -3.06 17.11 22.45
C ASN A 80 -2.99 18.59 22.04
N LYS A 81 -2.02 19.35 22.57
CA LYS A 81 -1.77 20.74 22.17
C LYS A 81 -0.51 20.81 21.33
N LYS A 82 -0.61 21.42 20.13
CA LYS A 82 0.53 21.63 19.24
C LYS A 82 1.59 22.48 19.92
N VAL A 83 2.83 22.01 19.89
CA VAL A 83 3.99 22.75 20.35
C VAL A 83 4.50 23.57 19.17
N GLU A 84 4.53 24.88 19.33
CA GLU A 84 5.24 25.75 18.39
C GLU A 84 6.73 25.68 18.68
N VAL A 85 7.54 25.55 17.62
CA VAL A 85 9.00 25.61 17.75
C VAL A 85 9.35 27.06 18.04
N LEU A 86 9.59 27.38 19.30
CA LEU A 86 10.10 28.70 19.67
C LEU A 86 11.57 28.81 19.23
N PRO A 87 12.00 29.97 18.70
CA PRO A 87 13.39 30.21 18.37
C PRO A 87 14.30 29.96 19.58
N TYR A 88 15.44 29.31 19.35
CA TYR A 88 16.43 28.87 20.36
C TYR A 88 16.93 29.97 21.32
N HIS A 89 16.68 31.25 21.03
CA HIS A 89 17.25 32.40 21.77
C HIS A 89 16.48 32.87 23.02
N LYS A 90 15.43 32.20 23.50
CA LYS A 90 14.62 32.68 24.65
C LYS A 90 14.79 31.94 25.99
N TRP A 91 15.84 31.13 26.18
CA TRP A 91 16.01 30.36 27.42
C TRP A 91 16.81 31.06 28.54
N LYS A 92 17.18 32.33 28.40
CA LYS A 92 17.81 33.12 29.49
C LYS A 92 16.93 34.31 29.85
N THR A 93 16.01 34.11 30.80
CA THR A 93 15.65 35.04 31.90
C THR A 93 14.42 34.52 32.62
N LYS A 94 14.61 33.79 33.72
CA LYS A 94 14.13 34.18 35.05
C LYS A 94 14.76 33.30 36.11
#